data_AF-A0A9W5V5H8-F1
#
_entry.id   AF-A0A9W5V5H8-F1
#
_cell.length_a   1.000
_cell.length_b   1.000
_cell.length_c   1.000
_cell.angle_alpha   90.00
_cell.angle_beta   90.00
_cell.angle_gamma   90.00
#
_symmetry.space_group_name_H-M   'P 1'
#
loop_
_entity.id
_entity.type
_entity.pdbx_description
1 polymer ?
#
loop_
_entity_poly.entity_id
_entity_poly.type
_entity_poly.pdbx_seq_one_letter_code
_entity_poly.pdbx_strand_id
1 'polypeptide(L)'
;MKIRRSTRLVDMTYYLLQNPRQLVSLTFFAERYQSAKSSISEDLVIIKQTFEQQGVGTLQTIPGAAGGVKYIPYISEEEADLIIDELCGLFENPDRILPGGYLYMTDLLSNPRHINGAGRLFASVFARQPIDAVMTVATKGIPLAYAVANYLDVPVVIARKDNKVTEGPTVSINYVSGSSKRIQTMTLAKRSLPEGSNVLIIDDFMKAGGTIQGMMSMLEEFKANVVGIGVLVESTDIEERLINNFVSLIRLSEVDVKEKTIQVEKGNYSLAPFDEGLVEAE
;
A
#
# COMPACT_ATOMS: atom_id res chain seq x y z
N MET A 1 26.49 -22.78 -21.87
CA MET A 1 25.40 -23.51 -22.54
C MET A 1 24.25 -22.53 -22.71
N LYS A 2 23.78 -22.27 -23.94
CA LYS A 2 22.75 -21.26 -24.20
C LYS A 2 21.45 -21.65 -23.47
N ILE A 3 20.97 -20.79 -22.57
CA ILE A 3 19.73 -21.04 -21.82
C ILE A 3 18.55 -21.07 -22.80
N ARG A 4 17.66 -22.04 -22.64
CA ARG A 4 16.44 -22.16 -23.47
C ARG A 4 15.51 -20.99 -23.19
N ARG A 5 14.81 -20.49 -24.22
CA ARG A 5 13.86 -19.37 -24.08
C ARG A 5 12.82 -19.62 -23.00
N SER A 6 12.28 -20.83 -22.90
CA SER A 6 11.30 -21.19 -21.87
C SER A 6 11.86 -21.01 -20.45
N THR A 7 13.07 -21.49 -20.19
CA THR A 7 13.75 -21.30 -18.89
C THR A 7 14.01 -19.83 -18.60
N ARG A 8 14.42 -19.07 -19.63
CA ARG A 8 14.67 -17.63 -19.50
C ARG A 8 13.39 -16.86 -19.15
N LEU A 9 12.27 -17.15 -19.81
CA LEU A 9 10.98 -16.53 -19.52
C LEU A 9 10.54 -16.79 -18.07
N VAL A 10 10.67 -18.04 -17.59
CA VAL A 10 10.33 -18.38 -16.20
C VAL A 10 11.20 -17.62 -15.19
N ASP A 11 12.52 -17.59 -15.39
CA ASP A 11 13.43 -16.87 -14.48
C ASP A 11 13.22 -15.34 -14.54
N MET A 12 13.02 -14.78 -15.74
CA MET A 12 12.75 -13.34 -15.91
C MET A 12 11.46 -12.93 -15.22
N THR A 13 10.38 -13.69 -15.41
CA THR A 13 9.10 -13.45 -14.73
C THR A 13 9.28 -13.48 -13.21
N TYR A 14 9.94 -14.52 -12.69
CA TYR A 14 10.22 -14.62 -11.26
C TYR A 14 11.05 -13.43 -10.76
N TYR A 15 12.12 -13.06 -11.47
CA TYR A 15 12.98 -11.95 -11.10
C TYR A 15 12.22 -10.62 -11.04
N LEU A 16 11.41 -10.32 -12.06
CA LEU A 16 10.61 -9.10 -12.12
C LEU A 16 9.60 -9.02 -10.97
N LEU A 17 8.91 -10.12 -10.66
CA LEU A 17 7.95 -10.18 -9.54
C LEU A 17 8.61 -10.01 -8.17
N GLN A 18 9.87 -10.43 -8.01
CA GLN A 18 10.63 -10.27 -6.75
C GLN A 18 11.29 -8.90 -6.61
N ASN A 19 11.36 -8.10 -7.68
CA ASN A 19 12.00 -6.78 -7.70
C ASN A 19 11.04 -5.73 -8.29
N PRO A 20 9.86 -5.51 -7.67
CA PRO A 20 8.92 -4.50 -8.14
C PRO A 20 9.54 -3.10 -8.09
N ARG A 21 9.17 -2.24 -9.03
CA ARG A 21 9.58 -0.83 -9.15
C ARG A 21 11.09 -0.57 -9.27
N GLN A 22 11.92 -1.60 -9.33
CA GLN A 22 13.35 -1.49 -9.63
C GLN A 22 13.61 -1.41 -11.13
N LEU A 23 14.46 -0.48 -11.55
CA LEU A 23 14.91 -0.39 -12.94
C LEU A 23 15.99 -1.43 -13.20
N VAL A 24 15.72 -2.37 -14.11
CA VAL A 24 16.64 -3.44 -14.49
C VAL A 24 17.08 -3.23 -15.93
N SER A 25 18.38 -3.08 -16.14
CA SER A 25 18.91 -2.84 -17.48
C SER A 25 18.77 -4.07 -18.38
N LEU A 26 18.59 -3.86 -19.69
CA LEU A 26 18.60 -4.97 -20.65
C LEU A 26 19.97 -5.68 -20.70
N THR A 27 21.05 -4.96 -20.38
CA THR A 27 22.41 -5.52 -20.28
C THR A 27 22.48 -6.57 -19.18
N PHE A 28 21.89 -6.30 -18.01
CA PHE A 28 21.85 -7.27 -16.90
C PHE A 28 21.24 -8.61 -17.34
N PHE A 29 20.07 -8.60 -17.99
CA PHE A 29 19.44 -9.83 -18.48
C PHE A 29 20.21 -10.47 -19.64
N ALA A 30 20.77 -9.66 -20.55
CA ALA A 30 21.58 -10.18 -21.66
C ALA A 30 22.81 -10.96 -21.16
N GLU A 31 23.50 -10.44 -20.15
CA GLU A 31 24.65 -11.08 -19.50
C GLU A 31 24.21 -12.31 -18.69
N ARG A 32 23.18 -12.17 -17.84
CA ARG A 32 22.64 -13.25 -17.01
C ARG A 32 22.27 -14.48 -17.83
N TYR A 33 21.67 -14.28 -19.01
CA TYR A 33 21.22 -15.38 -19.86
C TYR A 33 22.10 -15.67 -21.07
N GLN A 34 23.25 -15.00 -21.19
CA GLN A 34 24.16 -15.11 -22.34
C GLN A 34 23.41 -15.01 -23.68
N SER A 35 22.55 -13.99 -23.80
CA SER A 35 21.59 -13.81 -24.90
C SER A 35 21.64 -12.39 -25.43
N ALA A 36 21.35 -12.19 -26.72
CA ALA A 36 21.34 -10.86 -27.32
C ALA A 36 20.22 -9.98 -26.72
N LYS A 37 20.46 -8.66 -26.62
CA LYS A 37 19.48 -7.70 -26.11
C LYS A 37 18.16 -7.74 -26.87
N SER A 38 18.19 -7.96 -28.19
CA SER A 38 16.97 -8.12 -29.01
C SER A 38 16.11 -9.31 -28.55
N SER A 39 16.73 -10.45 -28.24
CA SER A 39 16.02 -11.62 -27.70
C SER A 39 15.44 -11.36 -26.31
N ILE A 40 16.12 -10.57 -25.48
CA ILE A 40 15.59 -10.14 -24.16
C ILE A 40 14.38 -9.22 -24.36
N SER A 41 14.45 -8.26 -25.29
CA SER A 41 13.33 -7.37 -25.59
C SER A 41 12.08 -8.13 -26.07
N GLU A 42 12.23 -9.13 -26.93
CA GLU A 42 11.12 -9.99 -27.35
C GLU A 42 10.48 -10.74 -26.16
N ASP A 43 11.29 -11.23 -25.22
CA ASP A 43 10.79 -11.90 -24.02
C ASP A 43 10.07 -10.93 -23.07
N LEU A 44 10.59 -9.72 -22.91
CA LEU A 44 9.94 -8.67 -22.12
C LEU A 44 8.58 -8.26 -22.71
N VAL A 45 8.44 -8.23 -24.04
CA VAL A 45 7.13 -7.98 -24.69
C VAL A 45 6.13 -9.08 -24.33
N ILE A 46 6.54 -10.36 -24.37
CA ILE A 46 5.68 -11.49 -23.98
C ILE A 46 5.27 -11.36 -22.52
N ILE A 47 6.23 -11.07 -21.63
CA ILE A 47 5.96 -10.93 -20.20
C ILE A 47 5.03 -9.74 -19.94
N LYS A 48 5.25 -8.60 -20.59
CA LYS A 48 4.39 -7.41 -20.49
C LYS A 48 2.94 -7.76 -20.85
N GLN A 49 2.73 -8.33 -22.02
CA GLN A 49 1.40 -8.73 -22.49
C GLN A 49 0.74 -9.72 -21.54
N THR A 50 1.51 -10.69 -21.02
CA THR A 50 1.00 -11.67 -20.06
C THR A 50 0.62 -11.01 -18.73
N PHE A 51 1.45 -10.10 -18.22
CA PHE A 51 1.17 -9.40 -16.96
C PHE A 51 -0.08 -8.54 -17.07
N GLU A 52 -0.25 -7.80 -18.18
CA GLU A 52 -1.42 -6.96 -18.43
C GLU A 52 -2.68 -7.80 -18.60
N GLN A 53 -2.64 -8.88 -19.39
CA GLN A 53 -3.78 -9.78 -19.60
C GLN A 53 -4.22 -10.51 -18.32
N GLN A 54 -3.28 -10.85 -17.45
CA GLN A 54 -3.57 -11.54 -16.18
C GLN A 54 -3.82 -10.54 -15.03
N GLY A 55 -3.81 -9.24 -15.30
CA GLY A 55 -3.99 -8.19 -14.31
C GLY A 55 -2.83 -8.00 -13.32
N VAL A 56 -1.76 -8.81 -13.41
CA VAL A 56 -0.63 -8.88 -12.47
C VAL A 56 0.09 -7.54 -12.33
N GLY A 57 0.21 -6.79 -13.42
CA GLY A 57 0.94 -5.53 -13.46
C GLY A 57 1.32 -5.14 -14.88
N THR A 58 2.34 -4.29 -15.01
CA THR A 58 2.93 -3.97 -16.30
C THR A 58 4.45 -3.99 -16.25
N LEU A 59 5.06 -3.94 -17.44
CA LEU A 59 6.45 -3.60 -17.62
C LEU A 59 6.57 -2.23 -18.28
N GLN A 60 7.03 -1.25 -17.51
CA GLN A 60 7.42 0.06 -18.02
C GLN A 60 8.82 -0.03 -18.64
N THR A 61 8.96 0.39 -19.89
CA THR A 61 10.25 0.43 -20.58
C THR A 61 10.80 1.85 -20.55
N ILE A 62 12.03 2.01 -20.07
CA ILE A 62 12.76 3.27 -20.07
C ILE A 62 13.80 3.19 -21.21
N PRO A 63 13.71 4.05 -22.24
CA PRO A 63 14.64 4.02 -23.37
C PRO A 63 16.05 4.55 -22.99
N GLY A 64 17.02 4.30 -23.86
CA GLY A 64 18.39 4.82 -23.73
C GLY A 64 19.41 3.83 -23.17
N ALA A 65 20.70 4.23 -23.16
CA ALA A 65 21.82 3.36 -22.79
C ALA A 65 21.83 2.96 -21.31
N ALA A 66 21.37 3.85 -20.43
CA ALA A 66 21.13 3.58 -19.00
C ALA A 66 19.68 3.13 -18.72
N GLY A 67 18.88 2.93 -19.78
CA GLY A 67 17.50 2.50 -19.70
C GLY A 67 17.37 1.02 -19.36
N GLY A 68 16.13 0.54 -19.37
CA GLY A 68 15.80 -0.78 -18.88
C GLY A 68 14.31 -1.04 -18.85
N VAL A 69 13.94 -2.01 -18.03
CA VAL A 69 12.55 -2.35 -17.74
C VAL A 69 12.31 -2.24 -16.24
N LYS A 70 11.12 -1.79 -15.87
CA LYS A 70 10.65 -1.69 -14.49
C LYS A 70 9.28 -2.36 -14.40
N TYR A 71 9.16 -3.35 -13.51
CA TYR A 71 7.88 -3.96 -13.21
C TYR A 71 7.08 -3.04 -12.28
N ILE A 72 5.86 -2.68 -12.67
CA ILE A 72 4.94 -1.91 -11.83
C ILE A 72 3.77 -2.82 -11.47
N PRO A 73 3.63 -3.21 -10.19
CA PRO A 73 2.44 -3.91 -9.73
C PRO A 73 1.19 -3.07 -9.99
N TYR A 74 0.16 -3.71 -10.50
CA TYR A 74 -1.13 -3.10 -10.75
C TYR A 74 -2.23 -4.13 -10.44
N ILE A 75 -3.46 -3.66 -10.29
CA ILE A 75 -4.65 -4.49 -10.17
C ILE A 75 -5.72 -3.91 -11.09
N SER A 76 -6.43 -4.78 -11.82
CA SER A 76 -7.57 -4.33 -12.62
C SER A 76 -8.73 -3.91 -11.72
N GLU A 77 -9.63 -3.07 -12.24
CA GLU A 77 -10.86 -2.69 -11.53
C GLU A 77 -11.70 -3.93 -11.19
N GLU A 78 -11.83 -4.87 -12.12
CA GLU A 78 -12.55 -6.12 -11.91
C GLU A 78 -11.97 -6.96 -10.75
N GLU A 79 -10.63 -7.10 -10.69
CA GLU A 79 -9.98 -7.86 -9.61
C GLU A 79 -10.04 -7.10 -8.28
N ALA A 80 -9.93 -5.77 -8.30
CA ALA A 80 -10.11 -4.94 -7.12
C ALA A 80 -11.54 -5.08 -6.56
N ASP A 81 -12.55 -5.01 -7.42
CA ASP A 81 -13.95 -5.19 -7.02
C ASP A 81 -14.20 -6.55 -6.37
N LEU A 82 -13.66 -7.63 -6.91
CA LEU A 82 -13.77 -8.96 -6.30
C LEU A 82 -13.15 -9.01 -4.89
N ILE A 83 -11.99 -8.38 -4.68
CA ILE A 83 -11.33 -8.32 -3.37
C ILE A 83 -12.15 -7.48 -2.40
N ILE A 84 -12.67 -6.33 -2.83
CA ILE A 84 -13.47 -5.46 -1.98
C ILE A 84 -14.80 -6.10 -1.63
N ASP A 85 -15.47 -6.74 -2.58
CA ASP A 85 -16.75 -7.44 -2.34
C ASP A 85 -16.55 -8.62 -1.37
N GLU A 86 -15.45 -9.39 -1.50
CA GLU A 86 -15.08 -10.43 -0.53
C GLU A 86 -14.86 -9.84 0.87
N LEU A 87 -14.10 -8.74 0.98
CA LEU A 87 -13.86 -8.08 2.26
C LEU A 87 -15.14 -7.51 2.87
N CYS A 88 -15.98 -6.83 2.09
CA CYS A 88 -17.26 -6.30 2.54
C CYS A 88 -18.14 -7.42 3.12
N GLY A 89 -18.32 -8.53 2.40
CA GLY A 89 -19.08 -9.67 2.90
C GLY A 89 -18.50 -10.27 4.19
N LEU A 90 -17.18 -10.24 4.38
CA LEU A 90 -16.56 -10.63 5.64
C LEU A 90 -16.86 -9.63 6.77
N PHE A 91 -16.81 -8.33 6.50
CA PHE A 91 -17.09 -7.26 7.46
C PHE A 91 -18.55 -7.20 7.93
N GLU A 92 -19.50 -7.60 7.08
CA GLU A 92 -20.94 -7.64 7.41
C GLU A 92 -21.30 -8.70 8.47
N ASN A 93 -20.37 -9.60 8.83
CA ASN A 93 -20.63 -10.62 9.83
C ASN A 93 -20.95 -10.01 11.21
N PRO A 94 -22.17 -10.23 11.76
CA PRO A 94 -22.61 -9.71 13.06
C PRO A 94 -21.71 -10.07 14.25
N ASP A 95 -21.01 -11.21 14.19
CA ASP A 95 -20.12 -11.68 15.26
C ASP A 95 -18.90 -10.74 15.46
N ARG A 96 -18.68 -9.80 14.54
CA ARG A 96 -17.64 -8.78 14.67
C ARG A 96 -18.02 -7.65 15.62
N ILE A 97 -19.29 -7.49 15.98
CA ILE A 97 -19.72 -6.40 16.86
C ILE A 97 -19.22 -6.65 18.29
N LEU A 98 -18.44 -5.70 18.80
CA LEU A 98 -17.93 -5.67 20.16
C LEU A 98 -18.63 -4.60 21.00
N PRO A 99 -18.62 -4.71 22.34
CA PRO A 99 -19.19 -3.70 23.24
C PRO A 99 -18.64 -2.31 22.96
N GLY A 100 -19.51 -1.30 22.87
CA GLY A 100 -19.14 0.09 22.57
C GLY A 100 -19.09 0.43 21.08
N GLY A 101 -19.64 -0.42 20.21
CA GLY A 101 -19.72 -0.18 18.76
C GLY A 101 -18.38 -0.39 18.04
N TYR A 102 -17.47 -1.16 18.64
CA TYR A 102 -16.21 -1.52 18.01
C TYR A 102 -16.39 -2.75 17.12
N LEU A 103 -15.54 -2.90 16.11
CA LEU A 103 -15.52 -4.07 15.25
C LEU A 103 -14.27 -4.92 15.50
N TYR A 104 -14.47 -6.24 15.54
CA TYR A 104 -13.40 -7.22 15.53
C TYR A 104 -12.88 -7.41 14.10
N MET A 105 -11.64 -6.96 13.86
CA MET A 105 -10.98 -7.03 12.56
C MET A 105 -9.68 -7.85 12.58
N THR A 106 -9.28 -8.36 13.74
CA THR A 106 -7.94 -8.93 13.94
C THR A 106 -7.68 -10.15 13.06
N ASP A 107 -8.69 -11.00 12.87
CA ASP A 107 -8.64 -12.15 11.95
C ASP A 107 -8.40 -11.70 10.50
N LEU A 108 -9.09 -10.66 10.05
CA LEU A 108 -8.93 -10.10 8.70
C LEU A 108 -7.53 -9.50 8.51
N LEU A 109 -7.10 -8.67 9.46
CA LEU A 109 -5.81 -7.99 9.43
C LEU A 109 -4.61 -8.94 9.59
N SER A 110 -4.84 -10.15 10.11
CA SER A 110 -3.82 -11.19 10.25
C SER A 110 -3.81 -12.19 9.11
N ASN A 111 -4.77 -12.14 8.19
CA ASN A 111 -4.85 -13.06 7.06
C ASN A 111 -4.05 -12.51 5.87
N PRO A 112 -2.96 -13.20 5.44
CA PRO A 112 -2.11 -12.71 4.36
C PRO A 112 -2.83 -12.55 3.02
N ARG A 113 -3.84 -13.36 2.72
CA ARG A 113 -4.59 -13.27 1.46
C ARG A 113 -5.32 -11.92 1.36
N HIS A 114 -6.08 -11.58 2.40
CA HIS A 114 -6.82 -10.32 2.47
C HIS A 114 -5.89 -9.11 2.48
N ILE A 115 -4.85 -9.16 3.32
CA ILE A 115 -3.90 -8.06 3.47
C ILE A 115 -3.05 -7.84 2.22
N ASN A 116 -2.61 -8.90 1.53
CA ASN A 116 -1.87 -8.76 0.27
C ASN A 116 -2.76 -8.22 -0.85
N GLY A 117 -4.04 -8.64 -0.90
CA GLY A 117 -5.02 -8.09 -1.84
C GLY A 117 -5.21 -6.57 -1.65
N ALA A 118 -5.50 -6.15 -0.42
CA ALA A 118 -5.61 -4.73 -0.07
C ALA A 118 -4.30 -3.97 -0.31
N GLY A 119 -3.16 -4.58 0.01
CA GLY A 119 -1.83 -4.01 -0.20
C GLY A 119 -1.53 -3.73 -1.66
N ARG A 120 -1.85 -4.69 -2.54
CA ARG A 120 -1.70 -4.53 -4.00
C ARG A 120 -2.62 -3.46 -4.55
N LEU A 121 -3.85 -3.37 -4.06
CA LEU A 121 -4.82 -2.36 -4.47
C LEU A 121 -4.31 -0.96 -4.10
N PHE A 122 -3.90 -0.72 -2.85
CA PHE A 122 -3.29 0.56 -2.46
C PHE A 122 -2.04 0.89 -3.26
N ALA A 123 -1.14 -0.08 -3.46
CA ALA A 123 0.06 0.14 -4.27
C ALA A 123 -0.28 0.55 -5.71
N SER A 124 -1.39 0.02 -6.27
CA SER A 124 -1.88 0.38 -7.60
C SER A 124 -2.46 1.79 -7.62
N VAL A 125 -3.28 2.17 -6.63
CA VAL A 125 -3.84 3.52 -6.50
C VAL A 125 -2.74 4.57 -6.38
N PHE A 126 -1.68 4.27 -5.61
CA PHE A 126 -0.59 5.20 -5.37
C PHE A 126 0.64 4.96 -6.27
N ALA A 127 0.53 4.15 -7.33
CA ALA A 127 1.66 3.71 -8.15
C ALA A 127 2.46 4.87 -8.79
N ARG A 128 1.77 6.00 -9.05
CA ARG A 128 2.32 7.21 -9.67
C ARG A 128 2.90 8.20 -8.67
N GLN A 129 2.69 7.99 -7.37
CA GLN A 129 3.22 8.89 -6.36
C GLN A 129 4.71 8.59 -6.12
N PRO A 130 5.55 9.64 -5.93
CA PRO A 130 6.93 9.46 -5.50
C PRO A 130 6.90 9.10 -4.01
N ILE A 131 7.00 7.81 -3.68
CA ILE A 131 6.93 7.33 -2.30
C ILE A 131 8.30 6.80 -1.93
N ASP A 132 8.84 7.29 -0.81
CA ASP A 132 10.12 6.89 -0.23
C ASP A 132 9.94 5.98 0.99
N ALA A 133 8.78 6.06 1.67
CA ALA A 133 8.43 5.20 2.80
C ALA A 133 6.92 5.08 2.99
N VAL A 134 6.48 3.96 3.58
CA VAL A 134 5.11 3.80 4.08
C VAL A 134 5.11 3.96 5.59
N MET A 135 4.27 4.85 6.13
CA MET A 135 4.14 5.07 7.57
C MET A 135 2.82 4.54 8.11
N THR A 136 2.86 3.93 9.29
CA THR A 136 1.68 3.56 10.07
C THR A 136 1.93 3.73 11.56
N VAL A 137 0.88 3.60 12.38
CA VAL A 137 0.99 3.55 13.84
C VAL A 137 0.80 2.12 14.34
N ALA A 138 1.56 1.76 15.36
CA ALA A 138 1.40 0.45 15.99
C ALA A 138 -0.01 0.30 16.62
N THR A 139 -0.65 -0.86 16.53
CA THR A 139 -0.13 -2.16 16.05
C THR A 139 -0.88 -2.77 14.86
N LYS A 140 -2.19 -2.50 14.73
CA LYS A 140 -3.08 -3.23 13.82
C LYS A 140 -2.83 -2.93 12.34
N GLY A 141 -2.45 -1.69 12.00
CA GLY A 141 -2.12 -1.29 10.63
C GLY A 141 -0.78 -1.83 10.09
N ILE A 142 0.08 -2.43 10.92
CA ILE A 142 1.43 -2.87 10.53
C ILE A 142 1.42 -3.89 9.37
N PRO A 143 0.62 -4.98 9.41
CA PRO A 143 0.60 -5.96 8.32
C PRO A 143 0.19 -5.33 6.98
N LEU A 144 -0.80 -4.44 7.00
CA LEU A 144 -1.27 -3.72 5.82
C LEU A 144 -0.20 -2.78 5.28
N ALA A 145 0.42 -1.98 6.14
CA ALA A 145 1.52 -1.09 5.75
C ALA A 145 2.68 -1.87 5.10
N TYR A 146 3.02 -3.04 5.64
CA TYR A 146 4.05 -3.91 5.07
C TYR A 146 3.65 -4.48 3.71
N ALA A 147 2.40 -4.91 3.55
CA ALA A 147 1.92 -5.41 2.26
C ALA A 147 1.95 -4.32 1.18
N VAL A 148 1.54 -3.10 1.50
CA VAL A 148 1.64 -1.95 0.58
C VAL A 148 3.10 -1.65 0.23
N ALA A 149 3.95 -1.55 1.25
CA ALA A 149 5.37 -1.24 1.08
C ALA A 149 6.12 -2.30 0.25
N ASN A 150 5.75 -3.58 0.38
CA ASN A 150 6.32 -4.67 -0.39
C ASN A 150 6.03 -4.55 -1.89
N TYR A 151 4.84 -4.09 -2.29
CA TYR A 151 4.53 -3.83 -3.70
C TYR A 151 5.15 -2.51 -4.21
N LEU A 152 5.31 -1.52 -3.32
CA LEU A 152 5.92 -0.24 -3.66
C LEU A 152 7.46 -0.25 -3.62
N ASP A 153 8.07 -1.32 -3.13
CA ASP A 153 9.52 -1.50 -2.91
C ASP A 153 10.15 -0.38 -2.06
N VAL A 154 9.53 -0.08 -0.91
CA VAL A 154 9.96 0.99 0.01
C VAL A 154 9.99 0.50 1.47
N PRO A 155 10.78 1.14 2.36
CA PRO A 155 10.76 0.81 3.78
C PRO A 155 9.43 1.17 4.47
N VAL A 156 9.17 0.48 5.59
CA VAL A 156 8.06 0.79 6.51
C VAL A 156 8.57 1.54 7.72
N VAL A 157 7.88 2.62 8.09
CA VAL A 157 8.11 3.42 9.28
C VAL A 157 6.94 3.24 10.24
N ILE A 158 7.23 2.82 11.47
CA ILE A 158 6.19 2.49 12.46
C ILE A 158 6.29 3.45 13.63
N ALA A 159 5.32 4.36 13.73
CA ALA A 159 5.15 5.19 14.92
C ALA A 159 4.65 4.33 16.09
N ARG A 160 5.21 4.55 17.28
CA ARG A 160 4.86 3.80 18.50
C ARG A 160 4.14 4.68 19.50
N LYS A 161 3.23 4.08 20.28
CA LYS A 161 2.53 4.80 21.35
C LYS A 161 3.39 5.04 22.59
N ASP A 162 4.45 4.26 22.75
CA ASP A 162 5.35 4.32 23.89
C ASP A 162 6.80 4.46 23.40
N ASN A 163 7.58 5.28 24.11
CA ASN A 163 9.00 5.44 23.84
C ASN A 163 9.78 4.20 24.30
N LYS A 164 10.74 3.74 23.49
CA LYS A 164 11.69 2.68 23.86
C LYS A 164 13.10 3.24 23.92
N VAL A 165 13.76 3.08 25.06
CA VAL A 165 15.14 3.56 25.30
C VAL A 165 16.13 3.06 24.23
N THR A 166 15.88 1.88 23.65
CA THR A 166 16.69 1.28 22.59
C THR A 166 16.68 2.06 21.26
N GLU A 167 15.77 3.00 21.07
CA GLU A 167 15.58 3.71 19.80
C GLU A 167 16.39 5.02 19.71
N GLY A 168 17.01 5.46 20.81
CA GLY A 168 17.83 6.67 20.84
C GLY A 168 16.98 7.95 20.84
N PRO A 169 17.45 9.06 20.23
CA PRO A 169 16.68 10.30 20.17
C PRO A 169 15.35 10.14 19.41
N THR A 170 14.25 10.51 20.05
CA THR A 170 12.90 10.40 19.50
C THR A 170 12.21 11.76 19.40
N VAL A 171 11.30 11.87 18.43
CA VAL A 171 10.27 12.91 18.36
C VAL A 171 9.00 12.33 18.94
N SER A 172 8.27 13.13 19.71
CA SER A 172 7.00 12.75 20.33
C SER A 172 5.97 13.82 20.07
N ILE A 173 4.76 13.40 19.70
CA ILE A 173 3.63 14.30 19.54
C ILE A 173 2.44 13.77 20.32
N ASN A 174 1.52 14.67 20.66
CA ASN A 174 0.25 14.31 21.27
C ASN A 174 -0.88 14.49 20.26
N TYR A 175 -1.83 13.56 20.26
CA TYR A 175 -2.98 13.57 19.36
C TYR A 175 -4.22 13.02 20.07
N VAL A 176 -5.41 13.36 19.57
CA VAL A 176 -6.66 12.82 20.12
C VAL A 176 -7.06 11.60 19.31
N SER A 177 -7.10 10.43 19.94
CA SER A 177 -7.54 9.20 19.28
C SER A 177 -9.07 9.17 19.18
N GLY A 178 -9.60 9.01 17.96
CA GLY A 178 -11.05 8.94 17.71
C GLY A 178 -11.75 7.78 18.43
N SER A 179 -11.04 6.68 18.70
CA SER A 179 -11.58 5.54 19.44
C SER A 179 -11.70 5.82 20.94
N SER A 180 -10.66 6.38 21.55
CA SER A 180 -10.62 6.56 23.01
C SER A 180 -11.10 7.93 23.50
N LYS A 181 -11.26 8.92 22.60
CA LYS A 181 -11.48 10.34 22.92
C LYS A 181 -10.50 10.89 23.98
N ARG A 182 -9.31 10.29 24.07
CA ARG A 182 -8.22 10.66 24.99
C ARG A 182 -7.02 11.12 24.20
N ILE A 183 -6.23 11.98 24.83
CA ILE A 183 -4.90 12.34 24.36
C ILE A 183 -4.03 11.09 24.43
N GLN A 184 -3.46 10.71 23.30
CA GLN A 184 -2.44 9.68 23.16
C GLN A 184 -1.15 10.34 22.67
N THR A 185 -0.02 9.72 22.97
CA THR A 185 1.28 10.13 22.45
C THR A 185 1.66 9.15 21.35
N MET A 186 2.29 9.64 20.28
CA MET A 186 3.03 8.78 19.35
C MET A 186 4.47 9.28 19.24
N THR A 187 5.37 8.33 19.03
CA THR A 187 6.82 8.54 19.08
C THR A 187 7.47 7.87 17.88
N LEU A 188 8.52 8.53 17.35
CA LEU A 188 9.31 8.02 16.25
C LEU A 188 10.79 8.41 16.45
N ALA A 189 11.72 7.49 16.19
CA ALA A 189 13.13 7.79 16.30
C ALA A 189 13.58 8.72 15.17
N LYS A 190 14.44 9.71 15.46
CA LYS A 190 14.94 10.67 14.46
C LYS A 190 15.66 10.03 13.28
N ARG A 191 16.19 8.82 13.47
CA ARG A 191 16.89 8.02 12.45
C ARG A 191 15.97 7.10 11.64
N SER A 192 14.68 7.02 11.97
CA SER A 192 13.74 6.10 11.32
C SER A 192 13.24 6.61 9.97
N LEU A 193 13.36 7.91 9.71
CA LEU A 193 12.90 8.55 8.47
C LEU A 193 13.89 9.66 8.10
N PRO A 194 14.45 9.67 6.87
CA PRO A 194 15.24 10.79 6.38
C PRO A 194 14.43 12.08 6.27
N GLU A 195 15.11 13.22 6.40
CA GLU A 195 14.50 14.54 6.19
C GLU A 195 14.05 14.70 4.73
N GLY A 196 12.86 15.27 4.50
CA GLY A 196 12.35 15.52 3.15
C GLY A 196 11.73 14.30 2.44
N SER A 197 11.68 13.14 3.08
CA SER A 197 11.07 11.94 2.50
C SER A 197 9.60 12.12 2.16
N ASN A 198 9.18 11.52 1.05
CA ASN A 198 7.79 11.43 0.66
C ASN A 198 7.15 10.18 1.25
N VAL A 199 6.11 10.36 2.05
CA VAL A 199 5.54 9.31 2.88
C VAL A 199 4.08 9.06 2.53
N LEU A 200 3.76 7.79 2.28
CA LEU A 200 2.40 7.29 2.19
C LEU A 200 1.96 6.80 3.58
N ILE A 201 0.89 7.40 4.13
CA ILE A 201 0.32 6.94 5.40
C ILE A 201 -0.67 5.81 5.11
N ILE A 202 -0.58 4.71 5.87
CA ILE A 202 -1.50 3.58 5.83
C ILE A 202 -2.05 3.28 7.23
N ASP A 203 -3.36 3.17 7.38
CA ASP A 203 -4.02 2.84 8.65
C ASP A 203 -5.12 1.76 8.45
N ASP A 204 -5.41 0.97 9.48
CA ASP A 204 -6.44 -0.07 9.38
C ASP A 204 -7.87 0.48 9.51
N PHE A 205 -8.08 1.48 10.37
CA PHE A 205 -9.41 2.01 10.63
C PHE A 205 -9.41 3.49 10.96
N MET A 206 -10.12 4.28 10.15
CA MET A 206 -10.29 5.71 10.37
C MET A 206 -11.69 6.04 10.89
N LYS A 207 -11.77 6.55 12.13
CA LYS A 207 -12.98 7.19 12.66
C LYS A 207 -13.01 8.68 12.32
N ALA A 208 -12.60 9.54 13.24
CA ALA A 208 -12.54 10.98 13.03
C ALA A 208 -11.28 11.47 12.29
N GLY A 209 -10.24 10.63 12.18
CA GLY A 209 -8.97 10.99 11.53
C GLY A 209 -7.85 11.50 12.46
N GLY A 210 -8.08 11.59 13.78
CA GLY A 210 -7.10 12.16 14.71
C GLY A 210 -5.77 11.40 14.79
N THR A 211 -5.77 10.08 14.58
CA THR A 211 -4.54 9.28 14.48
C THR A 211 -3.72 9.68 13.24
N ILE A 212 -4.38 9.84 12.10
CA ILE A 212 -3.75 10.24 10.84
C ILE A 212 -3.22 11.66 10.94
N GLN A 213 -4.02 12.59 11.51
CA GLN A 213 -3.57 13.95 11.79
C GLN A 213 -2.33 13.96 12.69
N GLY A 214 -2.28 13.10 13.71
CA GLY A 214 -1.07 12.88 14.48
C GLY A 214 0.09 12.44 13.59
N MET A 215 -0.06 11.40 12.77
CA MET A 215 1.02 10.97 11.87
C MET A 215 1.48 12.09 10.92
N MET A 216 0.58 12.95 10.43
CA MET A 216 0.93 14.13 9.64
C MET A 216 1.78 15.13 10.45
N SER A 217 1.36 15.50 11.67
CA SER A 217 2.16 16.36 12.55
C SER A 217 3.50 15.74 12.93
N MET A 218 3.59 14.40 13.05
CA MET A 218 4.86 13.72 13.25
C MET A 218 5.76 13.91 12.03
N LEU A 219 5.23 13.79 10.82
CA LEU A 219 5.99 13.94 9.58
C LEU A 219 6.47 15.40 9.37
N GLU A 220 5.72 16.39 9.82
CA GLU A 220 6.13 17.80 9.82
C GLU A 220 7.43 18.01 10.61
N GLU A 221 7.61 17.34 11.75
CA GLU A 221 8.85 17.39 12.56
C GLU A 221 10.08 16.80 11.85
N PHE A 222 9.85 15.93 10.84
CA PHE A 222 10.88 15.38 9.96
C PHE A 222 10.97 16.15 8.62
N LYS A 223 10.19 17.22 8.46
CA LYS A 223 10.01 17.95 7.18
C LYS A 223 9.70 16.99 6.02
N ALA A 224 8.99 15.91 6.31
CA ALA A 224 8.58 14.93 5.34
C ALA A 224 7.26 15.34 4.69
N ASN A 225 7.03 14.90 3.46
CA ASN A 225 5.84 15.22 2.69
C ASN A 225 4.84 14.07 2.77
N VAL A 226 3.57 14.37 3.08
CA VAL A 226 2.50 13.37 2.97
C VAL A 226 2.01 13.34 1.53
N VAL A 227 2.37 12.29 0.79
CA VAL A 227 1.98 12.15 -0.65
C VAL A 227 0.69 11.37 -0.84
N GLY A 228 0.19 10.72 0.21
CA GLY A 228 -1.07 10.01 0.18
C GLY A 228 -1.45 9.46 1.55
N ILE A 229 -2.72 9.14 1.70
CA ILE A 229 -3.29 8.51 2.89
C ILE A 229 -4.21 7.38 2.41
N GLY A 230 -3.96 6.15 2.82
CA GLY A 230 -4.79 4.98 2.55
C GLY A 230 -5.32 4.38 3.85
N VAL A 231 -6.62 4.08 3.91
CA VAL A 231 -7.26 3.47 5.08
C VAL A 231 -8.08 2.26 4.65
N LEU A 232 -7.93 1.11 5.33
CA LEU A 232 -8.69 -0.08 4.94
C LEU A 232 -10.19 0.16 5.14
N VAL A 233 -10.58 0.69 6.30
CA VAL A 233 -11.96 1.01 6.63
C VAL A 233 -12.07 2.46 7.09
N GLU A 234 -13.00 3.24 6.53
CA GLU A 234 -13.45 4.51 7.09
C GLU A 234 -14.81 4.38 7.78
N SER A 235 -15.08 5.20 8.79
CA SER A 235 -16.40 5.32 9.42
C SER A 235 -17.09 6.62 8.99
N THR A 236 -18.38 6.53 8.69
CA THR A 236 -19.22 7.71 8.36
C THR A 236 -19.96 8.28 9.57
N ASP A 237 -20.13 7.49 10.64
CA ASP A 237 -20.77 7.89 11.89
C ASP A 237 -19.82 8.76 12.74
N ILE A 238 -19.61 9.99 12.30
CA ILE A 238 -18.77 11.00 12.95
C ILE A 238 -19.42 12.38 12.91
N GLU A 239 -19.28 13.14 14.01
CA GLU A 239 -19.75 14.53 14.10
C GLU A 239 -18.88 15.47 13.26
N GLU A 240 -17.57 15.27 13.27
CA GLU A 240 -16.60 16.11 12.55
C GLU A 240 -15.46 15.25 11.99
N ARG A 241 -15.11 15.49 10.72
CA ARG A 241 -14.03 14.81 10.00
C ARG A 241 -12.79 15.69 9.95
N LEU A 242 -11.67 15.17 10.44
CA LEU A 242 -10.40 15.91 10.51
C LEU A 242 -9.58 15.83 9.22
N ILE A 243 -9.78 14.78 8.41
CA ILE A 243 -9.02 14.50 7.19
C ILE A 243 -10.00 14.32 6.02
N ASN A 244 -9.81 15.10 4.95
CA ASN A 244 -10.69 15.07 3.77
C ASN A 244 -10.05 14.38 2.54
N ASN A 245 -8.72 14.40 2.43
CA ASN A 245 -8.01 13.82 1.29
C ASN A 245 -7.36 12.48 1.70
N PHE A 246 -8.07 11.39 1.46
CA PHE A 246 -7.61 10.03 1.72
C PHE A 246 -8.33 9.05 0.79
N VAL A 247 -7.75 7.86 0.65
CA VAL A 247 -8.32 6.72 -0.06
C VAL A 247 -8.79 5.69 0.97
N SER A 248 -10.06 5.29 0.91
CA SER A 248 -10.63 4.18 1.67
C SER A 248 -10.96 3.01 0.74
N LEU A 249 -10.76 1.79 1.22
CA LEU A 249 -11.20 0.59 0.50
C LEU A 249 -12.63 0.21 0.84
N ILE A 250 -12.99 0.36 2.11
CA ILE A 250 -14.30 0.02 2.66
C ILE A 250 -14.79 1.22 3.46
N ARG A 251 -16.08 1.48 3.37
CA ARG A 251 -16.76 2.46 4.18
C ARG A 251 -17.80 1.77 5.06
N LEU A 252 -17.67 2.00 6.36
CA LEU A 252 -18.61 1.56 7.37
C LEU A 252 -19.70 2.62 7.55
N SER A 253 -20.89 2.30 7.06
CA SER A 253 -22.05 3.19 7.05
C SER A 253 -22.81 3.17 8.37
N GLU A 254 -23.06 1.97 8.91
CA GLU A 254 -23.84 1.81 10.13
C GLU A 254 -23.41 0.56 10.92
N VAL A 255 -23.46 0.64 12.25
CA VAL A 255 -23.30 -0.50 13.16
C VAL A 255 -24.44 -0.46 14.18
N ASP A 256 -25.42 -1.34 14.03
CA ASP A 256 -26.49 -1.50 15.00
C ASP A 256 -26.16 -2.63 15.98
N VAL A 257 -25.80 -2.24 17.20
CA VAL A 257 -25.45 -3.19 18.27
C VAL A 257 -26.68 -3.97 18.77
N LYS A 258 -27.89 -3.41 18.67
CA LYS A 258 -29.13 -4.04 19.14
C LYS A 258 -29.63 -5.06 18.14
N GLU A 259 -29.73 -4.65 16.87
CA GLU A 259 -30.19 -5.51 15.77
C GLU A 259 -29.08 -6.44 15.26
N LYS A 260 -27.85 -6.26 15.75
CA LYS A 260 -26.65 -7.00 15.36
C LYS A 260 -26.42 -6.95 13.85
N THR A 261 -26.46 -5.74 13.29
CA THR A 261 -26.21 -5.52 11.87
C THR A 261 -25.02 -4.61 11.66
N ILE A 262 -24.29 -4.85 10.57
CA ILE A 262 -23.18 -4.03 10.11
C ILE A 262 -23.47 -3.73 8.65
N GLN A 263 -23.45 -2.45 8.28
CA GLN A 263 -23.57 -2.03 6.89
C GLN A 263 -22.24 -1.48 6.41
N VAL A 264 -21.70 -2.08 5.36
CA VAL A 264 -20.49 -1.60 4.69
C VAL A 264 -20.76 -1.40 3.20
N GLU A 265 -20.05 -0.45 2.62
CA GLU A 265 -20.04 -0.19 1.19
C GLU A 265 -18.60 -0.04 0.70
N LYS A 266 -18.43 -0.02 -0.62
CA LYS A 266 -17.13 0.28 -1.23
C LYS A 266 -16.67 1.67 -0.79
N GLY A 267 -15.38 1.79 -0.46
CA GLY A 267 -14.75 3.06 -0.14
C GLY A 267 -14.62 3.97 -1.37
N ASN A 268 -13.83 5.03 -1.23
CA ASN A 268 -13.66 6.04 -2.29
C ASN A 268 -12.45 5.78 -3.21
N TYR A 269 -11.88 4.57 -3.20
CA TYR A 269 -10.75 4.25 -4.07
C TYR A 269 -11.11 4.39 -5.55
N SER A 270 -10.12 4.79 -6.34
CA SER A 270 -10.22 4.89 -7.78
C SER A 270 -8.90 4.45 -8.38
N LEU A 271 -8.98 3.60 -9.40
CA LEU A 271 -7.82 3.14 -10.15
C LEU A 271 -7.71 4.00 -11.42
N ALA A 272 -6.51 4.49 -11.70
CA ALA A 272 -6.26 5.14 -12.98
C ALA A 272 -6.06 4.06 -14.06
N PRO A 273 -6.63 4.21 -15.26
CA PRO A 273 -6.39 3.30 -16.36
C PRO A 273 -4.90 3.15 -16.63
N PHE A 274 -4.52 1.93 -16.95
CA PHE A 274 -3.14 1.56 -17.19
C PHE A 274 -2.46 2.42 -18.28
N ASP A 275 -3.21 2.76 -19.34
CA ASP A 275 -2.72 3.44 -20.53
C ASP A 275 -2.63 4.98 -20.43
N GLU A 276 -3.18 5.59 -19.37
CA GLU A 276 -3.08 7.03 -19.17
C GLU A 276 -1.75 7.42 -18.50
N GLY A 277 -0.67 7.53 -19.28
CA GLY A 277 0.48 8.37 -18.90
C GLY A 277 1.57 7.73 -18.02
N LEU A 278 1.79 6.42 -18.07
CA LEU A 278 3.09 5.84 -17.66
C LEU A 278 4.19 6.03 -18.74
N VAL A 279 3.84 6.69 -19.84
CA VAL A 279 4.75 7.13 -20.90
C VAL A 279 5.20 8.55 -20.56
N GLU A 280 6.52 8.70 -20.45
CA GLU A 280 7.27 9.96 -20.44
C GLU A 280 7.15 10.82 -19.17
N ALA A 281 8.01 10.51 -18.20
CA ALA A 281 8.68 11.59 -17.48
C ALA A 281 9.79 12.10 -18.42
N GLU A 282 9.60 13.31 -18.96
CA GLU A 282 10.62 14.07 -19.70
C GLU A 282 11.90 14.30 -18.86
#